data_AF-A0A0A0HS57-F1
#
_entry.id   AF-A0A0A0HS57-F1
#
_cell.length_a   1.000
_cell.length_b   1.000
_cell.length_c   1.000
_cell.angle_alpha   90.00
_cell.angle_beta   90.00
_cell.angle_gamma   90.00
#
_symmetry.space_group_name_H-M   'P 1'
#
loop_
_entity.id
_entity.type
_entity.pdbx_description
1 polymer ?
#
loop_
_entity_poly.entity_id
_entity_poly.type
_entity_poly.pdbx_seq_one_letter_code
_entity_poly.pdbx_strand_id
1 'polypeptide(L)' 'MNRIMAMFAFAVFAAFLYILAEKVGTFDLWVVVGLTAALAAYDFVTSSKNKS' A
#
# COMPACT_ATOMS: atom_id res chain seq x y z
N MET A 1 -7.89 15.66 0.67
CA MET A 1 -6.50 15.20 0.90
C MET A 1 -5.62 15.73 -0.22
N ASN A 2 -4.56 16.46 0.14
CA ASN A 2 -3.52 16.80 -0.82
C ASN A 2 -2.96 15.50 -1.40
N ARG A 3 -2.81 15.45 -2.72
CA ARG A 3 -2.26 14.31 -3.47
C ARG A 3 -0.87 13.91 -2.93
N ILE A 4 -0.11 14.90 -2.45
CA ILE A 4 1.18 14.74 -1.77
C ILE A 4 1.06 13.93 -0.47
N MET A 5 0.08 14.24 0.39
CA MET A 5 -0.11 13.50 1.65
C MET A 5 -0.55 12.06 1.41
N ALA A 6 -1.36 11.82 0.39
CA ALA A 6 -1.79 10.48 0.05
C ALA A 6 -0.63 9.63 -0.53
N MET A 7 0.25 10.24 -1.37
CA MET A 7 1.49 9.57 -1.82
C MET A 7 2.42 9.24 -0.64
N PHE A 8 2.59 10.18 0.29
CA PHE A 8 3.41 9.97 1.48
C PHE A 8 2.87 8.83 2.35
N ALA A 9 1.56 8.83 2.63
CA ALA A 9 0.92 7.76 3.38
C ALA A 9 1.07 6.39 2.70
N PHE A 10 0.90 6.33 1.38
CA PHE A 10 1.09 5.10 0.61
C PHE A 10 2.55 4.61 0.66
N ALA A 11 3.52 5.52 0.53
CA ALA A 11 4.95 5.17 0.60
C ALA A 11 5.33 4.61 1.98
N VAL A 12 4.88 5.25 3.07
CA VAL A 12 5.12 4.77 4.44
C VAL A 12 4.44 3.43 4.68
N PHE A 13 3.20 3.26 4.20
CA PHE A 13 2.47 2.00 4.29
C PHE A 13 3.17 0.86 3.54
N ALA A 14 3.62 1.10 2.30
CA ALA A 14 4.34 0.13 1.50
C ALA A 14 5.68 -0.27 2.16
N ALA A 15 6.43 0.70 2.70
CA ALA A 15 7.67 0.42 3.42
C ALA A 15 7.42 -0.43 4.68
N PHE A 16 6.39 -0.12 5.45
CA PHE A 16 6.00 -0.91 6.63
C PHE A 16 5.64 -2.35 6.26
N LEU A 17 4.79 -2.52 5.23
CA LEU A 17 4.37 -3.84 4.76
C LEU A 17 5.56 -4.68 4.27
N TYR A 18 6.50 -4.05 3.58
CA TYR A 18 7.73 -4.71 3.13
C TYR A 18 8.56 -5.22 4.33
N ILE A 19 8.80 -4.36 5.32
CA ILE A 19 9.55 -4.73 6.53
C ILE A 19 8.84 -5.86 7.29
N LEU A 20 7.51 -5.78 7.41
CA LEU A 20 6.70 -6.80 8.08
C LEU A 20 6.81 -8.16 7.37
N ALA A 21 6.68 -8.18 6.05
CA ALA A 21 6.76 -9.39 5.24
C ALA A 21 8.17 -10.01 5.29
N GLU A 22 9.22 -9.18 5.24
CA GLU A 22 10.61 -9.63 5.33
C GLU A 22 10.92 -10.21 6.72
N LYS A 23 10.47 -9.54 7.80
CA LYS A 23 10.85 -9.92 9.16
C LYS A 23 10.12 -11.14 9.68
N VAL A 24 8.86 -11.33 9.30
CA VAL A 24 8.05 -12.48 9.71
C VAL A 24 8.29 -13.68 8.79
N GLY A 25 8.62 -13.44 7.51
CA GLY A 25 9.14 -14.47 6.59
C GLY A 25 8.19 -15.64 6.31
N THR A 26 6.87 -15.48 6.54
CA THR A 26 5.88 -16.54 6.31
C THR A 26 5.21 -16.36 4.95
N PHE A 27 5.07 -17.43 4.18
CA PHE A 27 4.52 -17.37 2.82
C PHE A 27 3.09 -16.80 2.77
N ASP A 28 2.24 -17.18 3.72
CA ASP A 28 0.87 -16.66 3.84
C ASP A 28 0.84 -15.13 4.01
N LEU A 29 1.74 -14.60 4.84
CA LEU A 29 1.86 -13.16 5.05
C LEU A 29 2.25 -12.43 3.76
N TRP A 30 3.18 -12.98 2.97
CA TRP A 30 3.58 -12.39 1.69
C TRP A 30 2.39 -12.27 0.72
N VAL A 31 1.53 -13.29 0.68
CA VAL A 31 0.32 -13.28 -0.16
C VAL A 31 -0.67 -12.21 0.31
N VAL A 32 -0.95 -12.17 1.62
CA VAL A 32 -1.88 -11.18 2.22
C VAL A 32 -1.35 -9.76 2.06
N VAL A 33 -0.05 -9.55 2.28
CA VAL A 33 0.63 -8.25 2.11
C VAL A 33 0.58 -7.80 0.65
N GLY A 34 0.87 -8.69 -0.30
CA GLY A 34 0.81 -8.38 -1.73
C GLY A 34 -0.60 -7.96 -2.17
N LEU A 35 -1.62 -8.69 -1.71
CA LEU A 35 -3.03 -8.38 -2.01
C LEU A 35 -3.46 -7.05 -1.37
N THR A 36 -3.05 -6.81 -0.12
CA THR A 36 -3.32 -5.55 0.59
C THR A 36 -2.67 -4.36 -0.12
N ALA A 37 -1.40 -4.48 -0.51
CA ALA A 37 -0.69 -3.43 -1.24
C ALA A 37 -1.33 -3.15 -2.61
N ALA A 38 -1.79 -4.19 -3.32
CA ALA A 38 -2.49 -4.06 -4.59
C ALA A 38 -3.84 -3.32 -4.44
N LEU A 39 -4.63 -3.67 -3.43
CA LEU A 39 -5.88 -2.98 -3.13
C LEU A 39 -5.66 -1.52 -2.72
N ALA A 40 -4.67 -1.26 -1.86
CA ALA A 40 -4.31 0.08 -1.46
C ALA A 40 -3.82 0.93 -2.66
N ALA A 41 -3.06 0.34 -3.57
CA ALA A 41 -2.63 1.01 -4.81
C ALA A 41 -3.84 1.29 -5.73
N TYR A 42 -4.77 0.35 -5.85
CA TYR A 42 -5.99 0.53 -6.62
C TYR A 42 -6.87 1.66 -6.06
N ASP A 43 -7.06 1.70 -4.74
CA ASP A 43 -7.80 2.77 -4.07
C ASP A 43 -7.10 4.12 -4.25
N PHE A 44 -5.78 4.16 -4.13
CA PHE A 44 -4.98 5.36 -4.35
C PHE A 44 -5.10 5.89 -5.80
N VAL A 45 -5.01 5.01 -6.80
CA VAL A 45 -5.15 5.37 -8.22
C VAL A 45 -6.58 5.79 -8.55
N THR A 46 -7.59 5.07 -8.04
CA THR A 46 -9.01 5.37 -8.25
C THR A 46 -9.42 6.67 -7.57
N SER A 47 -9.06 6.87 -6.30
CA SER A 47 -9.29 8.12 -5.58
C SER A 47 -8.54 9.30 -6.20
N SER A 48 -7.40 9.08 -6.87
CA SER A 48 -6.71 10.13 -7.63
C SER A 48 -7.40 10.45 -8.96
N LYS A 49 -8.14 9.52 -9.57
CA LYS A 49 -8.92 9.74 -10.80
C LYS A 49 -10.29 10.36 -10.54
N ASN A 50 -10.96 10.01 -9.45
CA ASN A 50 -12.34 10.45 -9.15
C ASN A 50 -12.43 11.90 -8.61
N LYS A 51 -11.42 12.72 -8.93
CA LYS A 51 -11.26 14.10 -8.46
C LYS A 51 -10.79 15.03 -9.58
N SER A 52 -11.10 14.68 -10.82
CA SER A 52 -11.01 15.55 -11.99
C SER A 52 -12.39 15.98 -12.44
#